data_AF-A0A2N5V408-F1
#
_entry.id   AF-A0A2N5V408-F1
#
_cell.length_a   1.000
_cell.length_b   1.000
_cell.length_c   1.000
_cell.angle_alpha   90.00
_cell.angle_beta   90.00
_cell.angle_gamma   90.00
#
_symmetry.space_group_name_H-M   'P 1'
#
loop_
_entity.id
_entity.type
_entity.pdbx_description
1 polymer ?
#
loop_
_entity_poly.entity_id
_entity_poly.type
_entity_poly.pdbx_seq_one_letter_code
_entity_poly.pdbx_strand_id
1 'polypeptide(L)'
;MQAALLTLILFTAVTVNVAAVGETLNCALYSGSPIGFTCDERPDIICTEGCTSFVTASVCTSAKYPKKPVTTELCTSGFGRDTATAKACINGQGNFHCTGKISGTGVCHGCVRPDDIIWPN
;
A
#
# COMPACT_ATOMS: atom_id res chain seq x y z
N MET A 1 67.65 -15.15 1.94
CA MET A 1 66.64 -15.33 3.01
C MET A 1 65.42 -14.53 2.59
N GLN A 2 64.39 -15.18 2.03
CA GLN A 2 63.15 -14.52 1.59
C GLN A 2 62.09 -14.71 2.69
N ALA A 3 61.59 -13.60 3.24
CA ALA A 3 60.48 -13.61 4.18
C ALA A 3 59.18 -13.39 3.40
N ALA A 4 58.36 -14.44 3.30
CA ALA A 4 57.02 -14.34 2.72
C ALA A 4 56.06 -13.78 3.80
N LEU A 5 55.53 -12.58 3.57
CA LEU A 5 54.44 -12.01 4.37
C LEU A 5 53.10 -12.56 3.86
N LEU A 6 52.41 -13.32 4.70
CA LEU A 6 51.03 -13.76 4.48
C LEU A 6 50.06 -12.67 4.94
N THR A 7 49.45 -11.94 4.00
CA THR A 7 48.35 -11.01 4.26
C THR A 7 47.03 -11.77 4.39
N LEU A 8 46.51 -11.86 5.61
CA LEU A 8 45.15 -12.33 5.92
C LEU A 8 44.13 -11.25 5.50
N ILE A 9 43.42 -11.50 4.40
CA ILE A 9 42.26 -10.71 4.00
C ILE A 9 41.06 -11.21 4.80
N LEU A 10 40.59 -10.41 5.76
CA LEU A 10 39.34 -10.63 6.48
C LEU A 10 38.17 -10.35 5.54
N PHE A 11 37.48 -11.39 5.08
CA PHE A 11 36.15 -11.27 4.47
C PHE A 11 35.15 -10.94 5.58
N THR A 12 34.78 -9.67 5.73
CA THR A 12 33.59 -9.30 6.48
C THR A 12 32.38 -9.74 5.65
N ALA A 13 31.66 -10.75 6.14
CA ALA A 13 30.37 -11.12 5.59
C ALA A 13 29.40 -9.95 5.85
N VAL A 14 29.17 -9.14 4.81
CA VAL A 14 28.04 -8.20 4.82
C VAL A 14 26.78 -9.07 4.82
N THR A 15 26.12 -9.14 5.97
CA THR A 15 24.78 -9.70 6.06
C THR A 15 23.87 -8.78 5.27
N VAL A 16 23.57 -9.16 4.03
CA VAL A 16 22.47 -8.56 3.29
C VAL A 16 21.21 -9.01 4.02
N ASN A 17 20.67 -8.16 4.89
CA ASN A 17 19.35 -8.37 5.46
C ASN A 17 18.39 -8.37 4.28
N VAL A 18 18.03 -9.55 3.79
CA VAL A 18 16.91 -9.72 2.89
C VAL A 18 15.70 -9.36 3.74
N ALA A 19 15.30 -8.09 3.69
CA ALA A 19 13.96 -7.69 4.12
C ALA A 19 12.99 -8.68 3.46
N ALA A 20 12.08 -9.25 4.24
CA ALA A 20 11.12 -10.24 3.76
C ALA A 20 10.58 -9.78 2.39
N VAL A 21 10.79 -10.60 1.35
CA VAL A 21 10.29 -10.29 0.01
C VAL A 21 8.77 -10.37 0.10
N GLY A 22 8.13 -9.23 0.30
CA GLY A 22 6.70 -9.18 0.52
C GLY A 22 5.92 -9.62 -0.71
N GLU A 23 4.78 -10.24 -0.47
CA GLU A 23 3.94 -10.76 -1.54
C GLU A 23 3.28 -9.62 -2.33
N THR A 24 2.87 -9.93 -3.56
CA THR A 24 1.96 -9.06 -4.31
C THR A 24 0.54 -9.57 -4.15
N LEU A 25 -0.36 -8.70 -3.69
CA LEU A 25 -1.76 -9.03 -3.43
C LEU A 25 -2.71 -8.19 -4.29
N ASN A 26 -3.80 -8.83 -4.74
CA ASN A 26 -4.95 -8.14 -5.32
C ASN A 26 -5.94 -7.82 -4.21
N CYS A 27 -6.03 -6.55 -3.84
CA CYS A 27 -6.85 -6.05 -2.75
C CYS A 27 -8.14 -5.44 -3.32
N ALA A 28 -9.29 -6.03 -2.98
CA ALA A 28 -10.61 -5.50 -3.28
C ALA A 28 -10.94 -4.28 -2.42
N LEU A 29 -10.40 -4.21 -1.20
CA LEU A 29 -10.41 -3.05 -0.31
C LEU A 29 -8.98 -2.73 0.11
N TYR A 30 -8.67 -1.46 0.28
CA TYR A 30 -7.34 -1.05 0.73
C TYR A 30 -7.39 0.33 1.36
N SER A 31 -6.49 0.59 2.29
CA SER A 31 -6.30 1.92 2.87
C SER A 31 -4.83 2.22 3.07
N GLY A 32 -4.40 3.38 2.59
CA GLY A 32 -3.06 3.88 2.78
C GLY A 32 -2.85 4.42 4.19
N SER A 33 -1.66 4.18 4.73
CA SER A 33 -1.17 4.69 6.00
C SER A 33 0.29 5.14 5.84
N PRO A 34 0.87 5.87 6.80
CA PRO A 34 2.27 6.30 6.73
C PRO A 34 3.28 5.14 6.59
N ILE A 35 2.90 3.94 7.01
CA ILE A 35 3.76 2.76 7.04
C ILE A 35 3.46 1.75 5.91
N GLY A 36 2.50 2.06 5.01
CA GLY A 36 2.12 1.20 3.90
C GLY A 36 0.61 1.11 3.70
N PHE A 37 0.16 0.18 2.87
CA PHE A 37 -1.26 -0.06 2.59
C PHE A 37 -1.78 -1.30 3.30
N THR A 38 -2.97 -1.22 3.86
CA THR A 38 -3.72 -2.42 4.26
C THR A 38 -4.38 -3.05 3.03
N CYS A 39 -4.59 -4.37 3.07
CA CYS A 39 -5.19 -5.14 2.00
C CYS A 39 -6.39 -5.94 2.53
N ASP A 40 -7.57 -5.75 1.94
CA ASP A 40 -8.81 -6.46 2.28
C ASP A 40 -9.16 -6.46 3.77
N GLU A 41 -8.91 -5.32 4.43
CA GLU A 41 -9.16 -5.11 5.86
C GLU A 41 -8.44 -6.13 6.76
N ARG A 42 -7.37 -6.76 6.25
CA ARG A 42 -6.52 -7.67 7.00
C ARG A 42 -5.56 -6.89 7.90
N PRO A 43 -5.74 -6.92 9.24
CA PRO A 43 -4.85 -6.21 10.15
C PRO A 43 -3.49 -6.89 10.29
N ASP A 44 -3.38 -8.16 9.88
CA ASP A 44 -2.17 -8.98 9.92
C ASP A 44 -1.28 -8.79 8.70
N ILE A 45 -1.64 -7.93 7.74
CA ILE A 45 -0.82 -7.62 6.57
C ILE A 45 -0.69 -6.12 6.38
N ILE A 46 0.54 -5.72 6.03
CA ILE A 46 0.82 -4.40 5.48
C ILE A 46 1.68 -4.51 4.24
N CYS A 47 1.29 -3.78 3.19
CA CYS A 47 1.97 -3.68 1.92
C CYS A 47 2.85 -2.42 1.93
N THR A 48 4.13 -2.61 2.26
CA THR A 48 5.08 -1.51 2.54
C THR A 48 5.56 -0.81 1.27
N GLU A 49 5.52 -1.50 0.13
CA GLU A 49 5.86 -0.94 -1.19
C GLU A 49 4.67 -0.22 -1.85
N GLY A 50 3.49 -0.28 -1.21
CA GLY A 50 2.27 0.37 -1.66
C GLY A 50 1.56 -0.36 -2.81
N CYS A 51 0.63 0.34 -3.47
CA CYS A 51 -0.17 -0.21 -4.56
C CYS A 51 0.11 0.50 -5.88
N THR A 52 0.16 -0.27 -6.97
CA THR A 52 0.49 0.21 -8.33
C THR A 52 -0.75 0.38 -9.21
N SER A 53 -1.85 -0.29 -8.89
CA SER A 53 -3.16 -0.08 -9.51
C SER A 53 -4.22 0.22 -8.46
N PHE A 54 -5.33 0.80 -8.90
CA PHE A 54 -6.39 1.29 -8.02
C PHE A 54 -7.77 1.08 -8.63
N VAL A 55 -8.76 1.10 -7.76
CA VAL A 55 -10.17 1.09 -8.13
C VAL A 55 -10.58 2.46 -8.67
N THR A 56 -11.37 2.45 -9.75
CA THR A 56 -12.14 3.61 -10.22
C THR A 56 -13.60 3.44 -9.82
N ALA A 57 -14.16 4.48 -9.20
CA ALA A 57 -15.54 4.53 -8.77
C ALA A 57 -16.28 5.70 -9.43
N SER A 58 -17.54 5.50 -9.80
CA SER A 58 -18.39 6.52 -10.42
C SER A 58 -19.51 6.98 -9.49
N VAL A 59 -20.16 8.08 -9.87
CA VAL A 59 -21.23 8.71 -9.08
C VAL A 59 -20.73 9.10 -7.68
N CYS A 60 -19.55 9.71 -7.65
CA CYS A 60 -18.87 10.12 -6.43
C CYS A 60 -19.26 11.55 -6.05
N THR A 61 -19.61 11.74 -4.78
CA THR A 61 -19.91 13.06 -4.19
C THR A 61 -18.99 13.32 -3.01
N SER A 62 -18.61 14.58 -2.79
CA SER A 62 -17.88 15.00 -1.60
C SER A 62 -18.77 15.88 -0.73
N ALA A 63 -18.73 15.66 0.59
CA ALA A 63 -19.42 16.51 1.55
C ALA A 63 -18.74 17.88 1.74
N LYS A 64 -17.55 18.08 1.17
CA LYS A 64 -16.80 19.33 1.27
C LYS A 64 -17.54 20.46 0.53
N TYR A 65 -17.67 21.61 1.20
CA TYR A 65 -18.20 22.83 0.58
C TYR A 65 -17.09 23.64 -0.11
N PRO A 66 -17.38 24.30 -1.25
CA PRO A 66 -18.63 24.23 -2.00
C PRO A 66 -18.89 22.83 -2.60
N LYS A 67 -20.16 22.40 -2.66
CA LYS A 67 -20.55 21.10 -3.21
C LYS A 67 -20.02 20.96 -4.63
N LYS A 68 -19.10 20.02 -4.83
CA LYS A 68 -18.60 19.67 -6.16
C LYS A 68 -19.67 18.87 -6.94
N PRO A 69 -19.65 18.95 -8.29
CA PRO A 69 -20.48 18.07 -9.11
C PRO A 69 -20.14 16.60 -8.85
N VAL A 70 -21.06 15.73 -9.26
CA VAL A 70 -20.85 14.27 -9.23
C VAL A 70 -19.72 13.91 -10.20
N THR A 71 -18.76 13.11 -9.76
CA THR A 71 -17.56 12.76 -10.54
C THR A 71 -17.35 11.25 -10.65
N THR A 72 -16.34 10.88 -11.45
CA THR A 72 -15.71 9.56 -11.42
C THR A 72 -14.31 9.74 -10.85
N GLU A 73 -13.96 8.96 -9.84
CA GLU A 73 -12.74 9.11 -9.06
C GLU A 73 -11.86 7.86 -9.15
N LEU A 74 -10.55 8.07 -9.25
CA LEU A 74 -9.55 7.03 -9.03
C LEU A 74 -9.17 7.04 -7.55
N CYS A 75 -9.35 5.92 -6.85
CA CYS A 75 -9.24 5.82 -5.40
C CYS A 75 -7.79 5.46 -5.01
N THR A 76 -6.85 6.40 -5.13
CA THR A 76 -5.40 6.11 -5.00
C THR A 76 -4.92 5.93 -3.57
N SER A 77 -5.66 6.42 -2.58
CA SER A 77 -5.25 6.42 -1.18
C SER A 77 -6.09 5.50 -0.31
N GLY A 78 -7.26 5.09 -0.80
CA GLY A 78 -8.07 4.08 -0.15
C GLY A 78 -9.37 3.82 -0.88
N PHE A 79 -9.84 2.58 -0.83
CA PHE A 79 -11.13 2.17 -1.34
C PHE A 79 -11.76 1.18 -0.38
N GLY A 80 -13.00 1.46 0.03
CA GLY A 80 -13.62 0.77 1.16
C GLY A 80 -15.14 0.84 1.15
N ARG A 81 -15.75 0.24 2.17
CA ARG A 81 -17.17 0.44 2.46
C ARG A 81 -17.37 1.82 3.13
N ASP A 82 -18.37 2.57 2.68
CA ASP A 82 -18.82 3.79 3.39
C ASP A 82 -20.16 3.53 4.09
N THR A 83 -21.13 3.02 3.32
CA THR A 83 -22.43 2.60 3.85
C THR A 83 -22.82 1.22 3.30
N ALA A 84 -24.04 0.75 3.57
CA ALA A 84 -24.56 -0.47 2.96
C ALA A 84 -24.66 -0.39 1.43
N THR A 85 -24.84 0.80 0.87
CA THR A 85 -25.08 1.03 -0.56
C THR A 85 -24.00 1.85 -1.24
N ALA A 86 -23.03 2.37 -0.50
CA ALA A 86 -21.99 3.24 -1.02
C ALA A 86 -20.57 2.78 -0.64
N LYS A 87 -19.62 3.18 -1.48
CA LYS A 87 -18.20 2.95 -1.30
C LYS A 87 -17.49 4.26 -0.95
N ALA A 88 -16.51 4.14 -0.05
CA ALA A 88 -15.60 5.21 0.27
C ALA A 88 -14.48 5.18 -0.78
N CYS A 89 -14.23 6.30 -1.44
CA CYS A 89 -13.11 6.49 -2.34
C CYS A 89 -12.26 7.65 -1.81
N ILE A 90 -10.98 7.39 -1.56
CA ILE A 90 -10.04 8.36 -1.01
C ILE A 90 -8.91 8.54 -2.02
N ASN A 91 -8.62 9.80 -2.34
CA ASN A 91 -7.49 10.18 -3.16
C ASN A 91 -6.93 11.54 -2.71
N GLY A 92 -5.95 12.07 -3.43
CA GLY A 92 -5.31 13.35 -3.10
C GLY A 92 -6.25 14.56 -3.07
N GLN A 93 -7.46 14.45 -3.63
CA GLN A 93 -8.47 15.53 -3.56
C GLN A 93 -9.34 15.46 -2.30
N GLY A 94 -9.37 14.31 -1.63
CA GLY A 94 -10.11 14.07 -0.40
C GLY A 94 -10.94 12.79 -0.42
N ASN A 95 -12.00 12.81 0.38
CA ASN A 95 -12.89 11.67 0.59
C ASN A 95 -14.19 11.84 -0.20
N PHE A 96 -14.61 10.77 -0.85
CA PHE A 96 -15.79 10.72 -1.69
C PHE A 96 -16.68 9.55 -1.31
N HIS A 97 -17.98 9.82 -1.38
CA HIS A 97 -19.07 8.85 -1.25
C HIS A 97 -19.56 8.48 -2.65
N CYS A 98 -19.33 7.24 -3.06
CA CYS A 98 -19.62 6.77 -4.41
C CYS A 98 -20.69 5.68 -4.43
N THR A 99 -21.71 5.82 -5.28
CA THR A 99 -22.84 4.89 -5.40
C THR A 99 -22.96 4.25 -6.78
N GLY A 100 -22.04 4.57 -7.69
CA GLY A 100 -22.07 4.10 -9.07
C GLY A 100 -21.31 2.80 -9.30
N LYS A 101 -20.98 2.56 -10.56
CA LYS A 101 -20.16 1.43 -11.01
C LYS A 101 -18.75 1.53 -10.43
N ILE A 102 -18.22 0.38 -10.04
CA ILE A 102 -16.86 0.15 -9.58
C ILE A 102 -16.11 -0.70 -10.62
N SER A 103 -14.85 -0.40 -10.86
CA SER A 103 -13.97 -1.19 -11.74
C SER A 103 -12.51 -1.12 -11.30
N GLY A 104 -11.72 -2.12 -11.68
CA GLY A 104 -10.31 -2.24 -11.28
C GLY A 104 -10.13 -2.96 -9.95
N THR A 105 -8.89 -3.03 -9.49
CA THR A 105 -8.49 -3.62 -8.21
C THR A 105 -7.25 -2.90 -7.68
N GLY A 106 -7.04 -2.92 -6.37
CA GLY A 106 -5.74 -2.57 -5.80
C GLY A 106 -4.75 -3.68 -6.08
N VAL A 107 -3.63 -3.42 -6.75
CA VAL A 107 -2.50 -4.38 -6.82
C VAL A 107 -1.42 -3.83 -5.90
N CYS A 108 -1.22 -4.46 -4.76
CA CYS A 108 -0.33 -4.00 -3.70
C CYS A 108 0.87 -4.92 -3.55
N HIS A 109 2.04 -4.35 -3.27
CA HIS A 109 3.34 -5.03 -3.24
C HIS A 109 4.00 -4.91 -1.87
N GLY A 110 5.01 -5.76 -1.62
CA GLY A 110 5.70 -5.76 -0.34
C GLY A 110 4.76 -6.12 0.82
N CYS A 111 3.73 -6.94 0.57
CA CYS A 111 2.75 -7.32 1.57
C CYS A 111 3.34 -8.39 2.50
N VAL A 112 3.55 -8.01 3.76
CA VAL A 112 4.15 -8.86 4.80
C VAL A 112 3.35 -8.74 6.09
N ARG A 113 3.61 -9.64 7.04
CA ARG A 113 3.08 -9.44 8.39
C ARG A 113 3.84 -8.31 9.08
N PRO A 114 3.18 -7.46 9.87
CA PRO A 114 3.87 -6.40 10.62
C PRO A 114 5.02 -6.90 11.49
N ASP A 115 4.90 -8.10 12.05
CA ASP A 115 5.92 -8.75 12.89
C ASP A 115 7.18 -9.15 12.10
N ASP A 116 7.08 -9.28 10.77
CA ASP A 116 8.20 -9.59 9.89
C ASP A 116 8.99 -8.31 9.49
N ILE A 117 8.52 -7.12 9.88
CA ILE A 117 9.16 -5.84 9.57
C ILE A 117 10.05 -5.38 10.73
N ILE A 118 11.34 -5.22 10.44
CA ILE A 118 12.27 -4.53 11.34
C ILE A 118 12.12 -3.02 11.10
N TRP A 119 11.37 -2.34 11.96
CA TRP A 119 11.21 -0.89 11.89
C TRP A 119 12.49 -0.17 12.36
N PRO A 120 13.00 0.82 11.60
CA PRO A 120 14.05 1.68 12.13
C PRO A 120 13.48 2.51 13.29
N ASN A 121 14.14 2.42 14.45
CA ASN A 121 13.85 3.25 15.64
C ASN A 121 14.24 4.71 15.43
#